data_AF-D8QIJ8-F1
#
_entry.id   AF-D8QIJ8-F1
#
_cell.length_a   1.000
_cell.length_b   1.000
_cell.length_c   1.000
_cell.angle_alpha   90.00
_cell.angle_beta   90.00
_cell.angle_gamma   90.00
#
_symmetry.space_group_name_H-M   'P 1'
#
loop_
_entity.id
_entity.type
_entity.pdbx_description
1 polymer ?
#
loop_
_entity_poly.entity_id
_entity_poly.type
_entity_poly.pdbx_seq_one_letter_code
_entity_poly.pdbx_strand_id
1 'polypeptide(L)'
;MTLVSPASKAAPSNSSTSHSSNTLAPSAPNTTTDPGSSTEASLRGLYSRAARAFLQRDIPLAHSLLDAAFAILGPPVSVAPLPALQAQRKKWDILRITLETTVHAASSPTLPDALREFAALPAPAAVDAMYKRSLVLFTPSAAGAGPDAAFLPSQILATLAYSSLKLGCADAGRAMIEEWLARRRVDEEGGRRVDDGYAQIIEVYVLQVLPALGEWEYATEFLAYEQELSEAARQVRSIAILSTYPALIPTPP
;
A
#
# COMPACT_ATOMS: atom_id res chain seq x y z
N MET A 1 17.73 -41.49 82.00
CA MET A 1 16.85 -42.66 81.80
C MET A 1 17.02 -43.09 80.35
N THR A 2 17.98 -43.97 80.11
CA THR A 2 17.79 -45.40 79.70
C THR A 2 17.75 -45.48 78.17
N LEU A 3 18.89 -45.64 77.49
CA LEU A 3 19.52 -46.92 77.09
C LEU A 3 18.61 -47.86 76.28
N VAL A 4 19.25 -48.51 75.30
CA VAL A 4 18.93 -49.79 74.64
C VAL A 4 18.37 -49.68 73.21
N SER A 5 19.29 -49.83 72.24
CA SER A 5 19.05 -50.63 71.03
C SER A 5 18.78 -52.09 71.43
N PRO A 6 18.02 -52.85 70.63
CA PRO A 6 18.72 -53.93 69.92
C PRO A 6 18.19 -54.25 68.51
N ALA A 7 19.08 -54.94 67.81
CA ALA A 7 18.94 -55.65 66.55
C ALA A 7 17.68 -56.52 66.42
N SER A 8 17.20 -56.77 65.19
CA SER A 8 17.71 -57.87 64.35
C SER A 8 16.71 -58.30 63.27
N LYS A 9 17.26 -58.66 62.11
CA LYS A 9 16.92 -59.85 61.30
C LYS A 9 15.87 -59.77 60.16
N ALA A 10 16.45 -59.90 58.96
CA ALA A 10 16.11 -60.78 57.84
C ALA A 10 14.91 -60.49 56.92
N ALA A 11 15.26 -60.42 55.64
CA ALA A 11 14.41 -60.58 54.46
C ALA A 11 13.75 -61.98 54.40
N PRO A 12 12.73 -62.15 53.53
CA PRO A 12 13.08 -62.61 52.19
C PRO A 12 12.33 -61.94 51.02
N SER A 13 13.00 -62.09 49.88
CA SER A 13 12.60 -61.92 48.48
C SER A 13 11.11 -62.13 48.14
N ASN A 14 10.59 -61.26 47.27
CA ASN A 14 9.94 -61.71 46.05
C ASN A 14 10.04 -60.68 44.92
N SER A 15 10.48 -61.19 43.78
CA SER A 15 10.61 -60.57 42.47
C SER A 15 9.25 -60.13 41.90
N SER A 16 9.20 -58.96 41.27
CA SER A 16 8.36 -58.71 40.09
C SER A 16 8.92 -57.56 39.26
N THR A 17 8.91 -57.81 37.97
CA THR A 17 9.64 -57.16 36.88
C THR A 17 8.90 -55.93 36.35
N SER A 18 9.65 -55.12 35.58
CA SER A 18 9.26 -54.05 34.64
C SER A 18 8.95 -52.65 35.18
N HIS A 19 9.98 -51.81 35.23
CA HIS A 19 9.86 -50.36 35.06
C HIS A 19 10.53 -49.96 33.74
N SER A 20 9.70 -49.50 32.80
CA SER A 20 10.11 -48.76 31.61
C SER A 20 10.46 -47.33 32.03
N SER A 21 11.74 -46.97 31.97
CA SER A 21 12.20 -45.60 32.20
C SER A 21 12.57 -44.97 30.86
N ASN A 22 11.67 -44.14 30.38
CA ASN A 22 11.81 -43.28 29.20
C ASN A 22 13.11 -42.46 29.27
N THR A 23 13.92 -42.59 28.22
CA THR A 23 15.07 -41.74 27.96
C THR A 23 14.59 -40.34 27.55
N LEU A 24 15.07 -39.32 28.24
CA LEU A 24 14.85 -37.90 27.95
C LEU A 24 15.41 -37.56 26.56
N ALA A 25 14.52 -37.23 25.62
CA ALA A 25 14.87 -36.57 24.37
C ALA A 25 14.87 -35.04 24.57
N PRO A 26 15.81 -34.30 23.97
CA PRO A 26 15.87 -32.85 24.08
C PRO A 26 14.70 -32.19 23.36
N SER A 27 14.00 -31.29 24.06
CA SER A 27 12.93 -30.46 23.50
C SER A 27 13.43 -29.64 22.33
N ALA A 28 12.90 -29.93 21.15
CA ALA A 28 13.03 -29.06 19.99
C ALA A 28 12.35 -27.70 20.27
N PRO A 29 12.91 -26.57 19.79
CA PRO A 29 12.22 -25.30 19.86
C PRO A 29 10.99 -25.35 18.95
N ASN A 30 9.81 -25.17 19.55
CA ASN A 30 8.59 -24.86 18.81
C ASN A 30 8.73 -23.47 18.16
N THR A 31 9.37 -23.40 16.99
CA THR A 31 9.15 -22.29 16.06
C THR A 31 7.80 -22.49 15.39
N THR A 32 6.75 -21.98 16.02
CA THR A 32 5.51 -21.60 15.33
C THR A 32 5.90 -20.60 14.24
N THR A 33 6.07 -21.12 13.03
CA THR A 33 6.45 -20.34 11.86
C THR A 33 5.15 -19.74 11.32
N ASP A 34 4.94 -18.45 11.56
CA ASP A 34 3.81 -17.72 10.99
C ASP A 34 3.85 -17.83 9.45
N PRO A 35 2.78 -18.33 8.79
CA PRO A 35 2.76 -18.47 7.33
C PRO A 35 2.88 -17.12 6.59
N GLY A 36 2.63 -15.99 7.27
CA GLY A 36 2.90 -14.64 6.75
C GLY A 36 4.39 -14.32 6.60
N SER A 37 5.25 -14.89 7.45
CA SER A 37 6.68 -14.55 7.52
C SER A 37 7.45 -14.99 6.27
N SER A 38 7.17 -16.18 5.74
CA SER A 38 7.86 -16.72 4.55
C SER A 38 7.44 -16.00 3.27
N THR A 39 6.14 -15.71 3.11
CA THR A 39 5.59 -14.97 1.97
C THR A 39 6.13 -13.54 1.93
N GLU A 40 6.16 -12.85 3.07
CA GLU A 40 6.70 -11.50 3.18
C GLU A 40 8.21 -11.45 2.94
N ALA A 41 8.98 -12.44 3.42
CA ALA A 41 10.40 -12.54 3.15
C ALA A 41 10.68 -12.71 1.65
N SER A 42 9.89 -13.56 0.98
CA SER A 42 9.96 -13.74 -0.48
C SER A 42 9.65 -12.44 -1.23
N LEU A 43 8.54 -11.77 -0.88
CA LEU A 43 8.15 -10.48 -1.48
C LEU A 43 9.19 -9.39 -1.23
N ARG A 44 9.83 -9.36 -0.05
CA ARG A 44 10.91 -8.40 0.25
C ARG A 44 12.13 -8.65 -0.64
N GLY A 45 12.51 -9.92 -0.82
CA GLY A 45 13.61 -10.32 -1.69
C GLY A 45 13.33 -9.95 -3.16
N LEU A 46 12.14 -10.28 -3.65
CA LEU A 46 11.68 -9.92 -5.00
C LEU A 46 11.68 -8.40 -5.20
N TYR A 47 11.16 -7.63 -4.24
CA TYR A 47 11.09 -6.17 -4.36
C TYR A 47 12.47 -5.54 -4.48
N SER A 48 13.44 -6.01 -3.69
CA SER A 48 14.81 -5.48 -3.73
C SER A 48 15.45 -5.66 -5.12
N ARG A 49 15.13 -6.78 -5.78
CA ARG A 49 15.58 -7.08 -7.14
C ARG A 49 14.82 -6.25 -8.18
N ALA A 50 13.49 -6.13 -8.04
CA ALA A 50 12.66 -5.37 -8.96
C ALA A 50 13.02 -3.87 -8.97
N ALA A 51 13.19 -3.28 -7.78
CA ALA A 51 13.62 -1.89 -7.63
C ALA A 51 15.02 -1.67 -8.23
N ARG A 52 15.96 -2.60 -8.01
CA ARG A 52 17.30 -2.52 -8.62
C ARG A 52 17.24 -2.62 -10.15
N ALA A 53 16.49 -3.58 -10.69
CA ALA A 53 16.30 -3.74 -12.13
C ALA A 53 15.70 -2.46 -12.75
N PHE A 54 14.68 -1.89 -12.11
CA PHE A 54 14.08 -0.63 -12.54
C PHE A 54 15.09 0.53 -12.55
N LEU A 55 15.86 0.71 -11.48
CA LEU A 55 16.89 1.76 -11.40
C LEU A 55 18.00 1.58 -12.44
N GLN A 56 18.33 0.33 -12.78
CA GLN A 56 19.30 -0.02 -13.81
C GLN A 56 18.72 0.04 -15.23
N ARG A 57 17.43 0.40 -15.38
CA ARG A 57 16.69 0.42 -16.65
C ARG A 57 16.56 -0.95 -17.32
N ASP A 58 16.68 -2.02 -16.55
CA ASP A 58 16.33 -3.37 -16.99
C ASP A 58 14.80 -3.56 -16.87
N ILE A 59 14.08 -2.95 -17.82
CA ILE A 59 12.62 -2.94 -17.86
C ILE A 59 12.02 -4.35 -17.98
N PRO A 60 12.53 -5.27 -18.83
CA PRO A 60 12.02 -6.63 -18.90
C PRO A 60 12.15 -7.38 -17.57
N LEU A 61 13.30 -7.27 -16.88
CA LEU A 61 13.46 -7.92 -15.58
C LEU A 61 12.54 -7.30 -14.52
N ALA A 62 12.47 -5.96 -14.47
CA ALA A 62 11.56 -5.28 -13.54
C ALA A 62 10.11 -5.70 -13.74
N HIS A 63 9.64 -5.79 -14.99
CA HIS A 63 8.30 -6.26 -15.32
C HIS A 63 8.06 -7.71 -14.90
N SER A 64 8.97 -8.63 -15.24
CA SER A 64 8.81 -10.05 -14.86
C SER A 64 8.77 -10.26 -13.33
N LEU A 65 9.49 -9.44 -12.57
CA LEU A 65 9.46 -9.48 -11.11
C LEU A 65 8.17 -8.89 -10.53
N LEU A 66 7.58 -7.88 -11.19
CA LEU A 66 6.25 -7.38 -10.85
C LEU A 66 5.19 -8.45 -11.10
N ASP A 67 5.22 -9.13 -12.25
CA ASP A 67 4.30 -10.23 -12.56
C ASP A 67 4.39 -11.34 -11.51
N ALA A 68 5.61 -11.73 -11.13
CA ALA A 68 5.84 -12.73 -10.09
C ALA A 68 5.30 -12.28 -8.72
N ALA A 69 5.41 -11.00 -8.38
CA ALA A 69 4.89 -10.46 -7.12
C ALA A 69 3.35 -10.39 -7.11
N PHE A 70 2.72 -9.96 -8.21
CA PHE A 70 1.27 -9.88 -8.31
C PHE A 70 0.58 -11.24 -8.46
N ALA A 71 1.30 -12.28 -8.89
CA ALA A 71 0.83 -13.66 -8.78
C ALA A 71 0.65 -14.10 -7.31
N ILE A 72 1.39 -13.49 -6.37
CA ILE A 72 1.29 -13.73 -4.93
C ILE A 72 0.32 -12.72 -4.28
N LEU A 73 0.35 -11.47 -4.74
CA LEU A 73 -0.44 -10.36 -4.21
C LEU A 73 -1.77 -10.20 -4.95
N GLY A 74 -2.78 -10.96 -4.52
CA GLY A 74 -4.17 -10.74 -4.94
C GLY A 74 -4.89 -9.68 -4.09
N PRO A 75 -6.13 -9.30 -4.47
CA PRO A 75 -6.98 -8.43 -3.66
C PRO A 75 -7.16 -8.95 -2.22
N PRO A 76 -7.45 -8.08 -1.23
CA PRO A 76 -7.80 -8.54 0.11
C PRO A 76 -8.97 -9.52 0.08
N VAL A 77 -8.91 -10.59 0.88
CA VAL A 77 -10.07 -11.48 1.03
C VAL A 77 -11.12 -10.85 1.94
N SER A 78 -10.67 -10.14 2.98
CA SER A 78 -11.52 -9.50 3.99
C SER A 78 -11.44 -7.97 3.93
N VAL A 79 -12.49 -7.32 4.42
CA VAL A 79 -12.60 -5.86 4.59
C VAL A 79 -11.55 -5.32 5.59
N ALA A 80 -11.15 -6.13 6.57
CA ALA A 80 -10.03 -5.84 7.47
C ALA A 80 -8.80 -6.66 7.04
N PRO A 81 -7.96 -6.16 6.12
CA PRO A 81 -6.80 -6.91 5.64
C PRO A 81 -5.71 -7.03 6.69
N LEU A 82 -4.89 -8.08 6.58
CA LEU A 82 -3.64 -8.20 7.33
C LEU A 82 -2.72 -6.99 7.02
N PRO A 83 -2.31 -6.19 8.02
CA PRO A 83 -1.57 -4.94 7.80
C PRO A 83 -0.29 -5.12 6.98
N ALA A 84 0.45 -6.20 7.21
CA ALA A 84 1.72 -6.45 6.54
C ALA A 84 1.55 -6.74 5.04
N LEU A 85 0.56 -7.55 4.66
CA LEU A 85 0.23 -7.77 3.23
C LEU A 85 -0.34 -6.50 2.59
N GLN A 86 -1.09 -5.68 3.32
CA GLN A 86 -1.54 -4.38 2.81
C GLN A 86 -0.35 -3.44 2.54
N ALA A 87 0.65 -3.42 3.42
CA ALA A 87 1.88 -2.67 3.20
C ALA A 87 2.66 -3.18 1.97
N GLN A 88 2.71 -4.51 1.76
CA GLN A 88 3.30 -5.08 0.54
C GLN A 88 2.53 -4.67 -0.72
N ARG A 89 1.20 -4.76 -0.74
CA ARG A 89 0.39 -4.32 -1.88
C ARG A 89 0.67 -2.86 -2.23
N LYS A 90 0.66 -1.97 -1.23
CA LYS A 90 0.99 -0.55 -1.44
C LYS A 90 2.36 -0.37 -2.09
N LYS A 91 3.36 -1.01 -1.49
CA LYS A 91 4.75 -0.90 -1.93
C LYS A 91 4.97 -1.39 -3.36
N TRP A 92 4.39 -2.53 -3.70
CA TRP A 92 4.49 -3.11 -5.05
C TRP A 92 3.69 -2.32 -6.09
N ASP A 93 2.52 -1.81 -5.73
CA ASP A 93 1.71 -1.01 -6.65
C ASP A 93 2.37 0.35 -6.97
N ILE A 94 3.01 1.00 -6.00
CA ILE A 94 3.80 2.22 -6.25
C ILE A 94 4.90 1.93 -7.28
N LEU A 95 5.60 0.81 -7.16
CA LEU A 95 6.64 0.42 -8.13
C LEU A 95 6.04 0.18 -9.51
N ARG A 96 4.88 -0.51 -9.60
CA ARG A 96 4.16 -0.73 -10.86
C ARG A 96 3.78 0.59 -11.52
N ILE A 97 3.07 1.46 -10.82
CA ILE A 97 2.64 2.77 -11.34
C ILE A 97 3.84 3.59 -11.80
N THR A 98 4.93 3.59 -11.03
CA THR A 98 6.15 4.32 -11.38
C THR A 98 6.81 3.77 -12.65
N LEU A 99 6.89 2.44 -12.79
CA LEU A 99 7.41 1.78 -13.99
C LEU A 99 6.55 2.12 -15.20
N GLU A 100 5.24 1.91 -15.11
CA GLU A 100 4.26 2.13 -16.18
C GLU A 100 4.27 3.59 -16.64
N THR A 101 4.28 4.54 -15.69
CA THR A 101 4.40 5.98 -15.98
C THR A 101 5.72 6.31 -16.66
N THR A 102 6.83 5.68 -16.25
CA THR A 102 8.14 5.89 -16.87
C THR A 102 8.19 5.35 -18.29
N VAL A 103 7.62 4.17 -18.51
CA VAL A 103 7.52 3.53 -19.83
C VAL A 103 6.59 4.29 -20.75
N HIS A 104 5.51 4.88 -20.23
CA HIS A 104 4.60 5.70 -21.03
C HIS A 104 5.22 7.06 -21.38
N ALA A 105 5.88 7.71 -20.42
CA ALA A 105 6.54 9.01 -20.62
C ALA A 105 7.82 8.94 -21.47
N ALA A 106 8.48 7.79 -21.54
CA ALA A 106 9.74 7.62 -22.26
C ALA A 106 9.63 6.56 -23.36
N SER A 107 10.09 6.87 -24.57
CA SER A 107 10.22 5.87 -25.61
C SER A 107 11.37 4.91 -25.26
N SER A 108 11.04 3.64 -24.97
CA SER A 108 12.01 2.57 -24.79
C SER A 108 11.98 1.63 -26.00
N PRO A 109 13.12 1.34 -26.65
CA PRO A 109 13.17 0.48 -27.82
C PRO A 109 12.95 -1.01 -27.49
N THR A 110 13.19 -1.41 -26.24
CA THR A 110 13.10 -2.80 -25.78
C THR A 110 12.10 -2.91 -24.64
N LEU A 111 10.83 -3.15 -24.99
CA LEU A 111 9.75 -3.37 -24.04
C LEU A 111 9.17 -4.78 -24.22
N PRO A 112 8.83 -5.48 -23.12
CA PRO A 112 7.93 -6.63 -23.16
C PRO A 112 6.61 -6.29 -23.86
N ASP A 113 5.95 -7.26 -24.48
CA ASP A 113 4.76 -7.03 -25.30
C ASP A 113 3.63 -6.33 -24.53
N ALA A 114 3.33 -6.78 -23.31
CA ALA A 114 2.33 -6.16 -22.45
C ALA A 114 2.62 -4.67 -22.14
N LEU A 115 3.89 -4.32 -21.91
CA LEU A 115 4.30 -2.93 -21.68
C LEU A 115 4.28 -2.11 -22.97
N ARG A 116 4.56 -2.72 -24.12
CA ARG A 116 4.49 -2.06 -25.41
C ARG A 116 3.04 -1.71 -25.77
N GLU A 117 2.12 -2.64 -25.54
CA GLU A 117 0.68 -2.41 -25.70
C GLU A 117 0.19 -1.32 -24.75
N PHE A 118 0.62 -1.36 -23.49
CA PHE A 118 0.30 -0.31 -22.52
C PHE A 118 0.85 1.07 -22.93
N ALA A 119 2.11 1.13 -23.39
CA ALA A 119 2.75 2.37 -23.84
C ALA A 119 2.09 2.96 -25.10
N ALA A 120 1.42 2.13 -25.90
CA ALA A 120 0.68 2.57 -27.08
C ALA A 120 -0.68 3.21 -26.75
N LEU A 121 -1.17 3.09 -25.51
CA LEU A 121 -2.40 3.74 -25.08
C LEU A 121 -2.25 5.26 -25.06
N PRO A 122 -3.31 6.03 -25.37
CA PRO A 122 -3.35 7.45 -25.02
C PRO A 122 -3.10 7.66 -23.52
N ALA A 123 -2.42 8.75 -23.14
CA ALA A 123 -2.07 9.03 -21.73
C ALA A 123 -3.26 8.94 -20.76
N PRO A 124 -4.46 9.50 -21.06
CA PRO A 124 -5.62 9.34 -20.18
C PRO A 124 -6.06 7.87 -20.01
N ALA A 125 -6.01 7.07 -21.08
CA ALA A 125 -6.36 5.66 -21.04
C ALA A 125 -5.32 4.82 -20.27
N ALA A 126 -4.05 5.18 -20.36
CA ALA A 126 -2.98 4.56 -19.57
C ALA A 126 -3.20 4.82 -18.06
N VAL A 127 -3.50 6.06 -17.68
CA VAL A 127 -3.81 6.42 -16.28
C VAL A 127 -5.07 5.74 -15.77
N ASP A 128 -6.13 5.71 -16.56
CA ASP A 128 -7.37 4.98 -16.22
C ASP A 128 -7.11 3.48 -16.01
N ALA A 129 -6.29 2.85 -16.87
CA ALA A 129 -5.90 1.46 -16.70
C ALA A 129 -5.09 1.23 -15.41
N MET A 130 -4.16 2.14 -15.06
CA MET A 130 -3.44 2.09 -13.78
C MET A 130 -4.42 2.18 -12.60
N TYR A 131 -5.32 3.17 -12.63
CA TYR A 131 -6.33 3.39 -11.59
C TYR A 131 -7.22 2.17 -11.38
N LYS A 132 -7.81 1.63 -12.46
CA LYS A 132 -8.67 0.43 -12.40
C LYS A 132 -7.95 -0.76 -11.80
N ARG A 133 -6.69 -1.00 -12.20
CA ARG A 133 -5.89 -2.08 -11.62
C ARG A 133 -5.64 -1.87 -10.12
N SER A 134 -5.38 -0.64 -9.68
CA SER A 134 -5.24 -0.33 -8.25
C SER A 134 -6.55 -0.51 -7.48
N LEU A 135 -7.69 -0.07 -8.03
CA LEU A 135 -9.00 -0.31 -7.42
C LEU A 135 -9.25 -1.81 -7.20
N VAL A 136 -9.01 -2.64 -8.23
CA VAL A 136 -9.13 -4.10 -8.10
C VAL A 136 -8.19 -4.65 -7.03
N LEU A 137 -6.94 -4.20 -6.99
CA LEU A 137 -5.93 -4.69 -6.06
C LEU A 137 -6.26 -4.39 -4.59
N PHE A 138 -6.95 -3.29 -4.29
CA PHE A 138 -7.24 -2.88 -2.93
C PHE A 138 -8.67 -3.15 -2.47
N THR A 139 -9.60 -3.39 -3.40
CA THR A 139 -10.98 -3.73 -3.05
C THR A 139 -11.06 -5.16 -2.51
N PRO A 140 -11.62 -5.38 -1.31
CA PRO A 140 -11.81 -6.73 -0.79
C PRO A 140 -12.74 -7.57 -1.65
N SER A 141 -12.35 -8.80 -1.97
CA SER A 141 -13.19 -9.73 -2.75
C SER A 141 -14.53 -10.02 -2.06
N ALA A 142 -14.58 -9.97 -0.72
CA ALA A 142 -15.81 -10.15 0.06
C ALA A 142 -16.78 -8.96 -0.02
N ALA A 143 -16.38 -7.80 -0.56
CA ALA A 143 -17.23 -6.60 -0.61
C ALA A 143 -18.39 -6.72 -1.61
N GLY A 144 -18.34 -7.68 -2.56
CA GLY A 144 -19.45 -8.04 -3.45
C GLY A 144 -19.85 -7.00 -4.52
N ALA A 145 -19.43 -5.74 -4.39
CA ALA A 145 -19.88 -4.61 -5.20
C ALA A 145 -18.95 -4.21 -6.36
N GLY A 146 -17.91 -5.01 -6.66
CA GLY A 146 -16.89 -4.65 -7.64
C GLY A 146 -15.89 -3.61 -7.11
N PRO A 147 -14.93 -3.16 -7.94
CA PRO A 147 -13.88 -2.23 -7.53
C PRO A 147 -14.43 -0.91 -6.96
N ASP A 148 -13.89 -0.46 -5.83
CA ASP A 148 -14.42 0.69 -5.08
C ASP A 148 -13.28 1.57 -4.53
N ALA A 149 -13.33 2.86 -4.86
CA ALA A 149 -12.35 3.86 -4.44
C ALA A 149 -12.29 4.03 -2.91
N ALA A 150 -13.34 3.65 -2.16
CA ALA A 150 -13.35 3.68 -0.71
C ALA A 150 -12.22 2.83 -0.07
N PHE A 151 -11.73 1.82 -0.78
CA PHE A 151 -10.65 0.94 -0.30
C PHE A 151 -9.26 1.36 -0.78
N LEU A 152 -9.17 2.35 -1.67
CA LEU A 152 -7.90 2.78 -2.24
C LEU A 152 -7.09 3.56 -1.18
N PRO A 153 -5.84 3.15 -0.87
CA PRO A 153 -5.00 3.90 0.04
C PRO A 153 -4.63 5.26 -0.54
N SER A 154 -4.68 6.30 0.28
CA SER A 154 -4.29 7.68 -0.09
C SER A 154 -2.92 7.76 -0.75
N GLN A 155 -1.93 7.01 -0.26
CA GLN A 155 -0.60 6.98 -0.88
C GLN A 155 -0.62 6.49 -2.35
N ILE A 156 -1.50 5.55 -2.68
CA ILE A 156 -1.65 5.05 -4.05
C ILE A 156 -2.36 6.08 -4.91
N LEU A 157 -3.43 6.68 -4.39
CA LEU A 157 -4.14 7.76 -5.06
C LEU A 157 -3.21 8.95 -5.36
N ALA A 158 -2.39 9.37 -4.40
CA ALA A 158 -1.39 10.43 -4.60
C ALA A 158 -0.40 10.04 -5.71
N THR A 159 0.10 8.79 -5.72
CA THR A 159 1.02 8.29 -6.75
C THR A 159 0.38 8.30 -8.15
N LEU A 160 -0.90 7.93 -8.25
CA LEU A 160 -1.65 7.99 -9.50
C LEU A 160 -1.92 9.43 -9.95
N ALA A 161 -2.27 10.33 -9.03
CA ALA A 161 -2.44 11.74 -9.31
C ALA A 161 -1.14 12.37 -9.85
N TYR A 162 0.01 12.12 -9.21
CA TYR A 162 1.31 12.56 -9.73
C TYR A 162 1.65 11.93 -11.08
N SER A 163 1.27 10.68 -11.32
CA SER A 163 1.45 10.05 -12.63
C SER A 163 0.60 10.73 -13.70
N SER A 164 -0.65 11.11 -13.39
CA SER A 164 -1.50 11.87 -14.30
C SER A 164 -0.92 13.23 -14.65
N LEU A 165 -0.32 13.93 -13.67
CA LEU A 165 0.37 15.19 -13.89
C LEU A 165 1.60 15.00 -14.79
N LYS A 166 2.40 13.96 -14.51
CA LYS A 166 3.60 13.65 -15.29
C LYS A 166 3.27 13.30 -16.75
N LEU A 167 2.11 12.69 -17.00
CA LEU A 167 1.64 12.35 -18.34
C LEU A 167 0.81 13.46 -19.00
N GLY A 168 0.68 14.63 -18.36
CA GLY A 168 -0.03 15.78 -18.92
C GLY A 168 -1.55 15.61 -19.00
N CYS A 169 -2.15 14.76 -18.16
CA CYS A 169 -3.58 14.50 -18.12
C CYS A 169 -4.15 14.74 -16.71
N ALA A 170 -4.00 15.97 -16.22
CA ALA A 170 -4.40 16.38 -14.87
C ALA A 170 -5.91 16.16 -14.60
N ASP A 171 -6.76 16.20 -15.62
CA ASP A 171 -8.21 15.91 -15.49
C ASP A 171 -8.48 14.50 -14.96
N ALA A 172 -7.69 13.51 -15.40
CA ALA A 172 -7.78 12.15 -14.87
C ALA A 172 -7.41 12.12 -13.38
N GLY A 173 -6.38 12.89 -13.00
CA GLY A 173 -5.98 13.10 -11.61
C GLY A 173 -7.11 13.66 -10.74
N ARG A 174 -7.79 14.70 -11.25
CA ARG A 174 -8.95 15.31 -10.61
C ARG A 174 -10.07 14.29 -10.41
N ALA A 175 -10.47 13.59 -11.46
CA ALA A 175 -11.54 12.61 -11.40
C ALA A 175 -11.29 11.50 -10.36
N MET A 176 -10.05 10.97 -10.30
CA MET A 176 -9.69 9.95 -9.31
C MET A 176 -9.79 10.46 -7.87
N ILE A 177 -9.36 11.70 -7.62
CA ILE A 177 -9.41 12.31 -6.29
C ILE A 177 -10.85 12.61 -5.89
N GLU A 178 -11.65 13.21 -6.77
CA GLU A 178 -13.06 13.50 -6.51
C GLU A 178 -13.86 12.22 -6.25
N GLU A 179 -13.62 11.14 -7.02
CA GLU A 179 -14.25 9.84 -6.77
C GLU A 179 -13.85 9.28 -5.40
N TRP A 180 -12.57 9.35 -5.03
CA TRP A 180 -12.12 8.90 -3.72
C TRP A 180 -12.75 9.71 -2.59
N LEU A 181 -12.79 11.03 -2.70
CA LEU A 181 -13.43 11.92 -1.72
C LEU A 181 -14.91 11.59 -1.56
N ALA A 182 -15.62 11.33 -2.67
CA ALA A 182 -17.05 11.01 -2.67
C ALA A 182 -17.37 9.64 -2.04
N ARG A 183 -16.46 8.67 -2.15
CA ARG A 183 -16.67 7.30 -1.63
C ARG A 183 -16.02 7.03 -0.28
N ARG A 184 -15.19 7.95 0.21
CA ARG A 184 -14.47 7.76 1.46
C ARG A 184 -15.45 7.60 2.61
N ARG A 185 -15.35 6.47 3.30
CA ARG A 185 -16.15 6.18 4.49
C ARG A 185 -15.52 6.90 5.68
N VAL A 186 -16.23 7.88 6.22
CA VAL A 186 -15.96 8.42 7.55
C VAL A 186 -16.57 7.41 8.52
N ASP A 187 -15.75 6.75 9.35
CA ASP A 187 -16.25 5.72 10.26
C ASP A 187 -17.35 6.32 11.17
N GLU A 188 -18.53 5.68 11.22
CA GLU A 188 -19.77 6.18 11.87
C GLU A 188 -19.62 6.43 13.39
N GLU A 189 -18.55 5.92 14.00
CA GLU A 189 -18.25 6.09 15.43
C GLU A 189 -17.48 7.38 15.75
N GLY A 190 -17.33 8.31 14.80
CA GLY A 190 -16.67 9.60 15.03
C GLY A 190 -15.16 9.48 15.33
N GLY A 191 -14.63 8.26 15.28
CA GLY A 191 -13.21 7.98 15.28
C GLY A 191 -12.64 8.36 13.93
N ARG A 192 -12.22 9.62 13.78
CA ARG A 192 -11.33 10.04 12.69
C ARG A 192 -10.22 8.98 12.61
N ARG A 193 -10.13 8.22 11.50
CA ARG A 193 -8.95 7.37 11.25
C ARG A 193 -7.76 8.28 11.40
N VAL A 194 -6.96 8.07 12.44
CA VAL A 194 -6.02 9.08 12.96
C VAL A 194 -5.02 9.54 11.89
N ASP A 195 -4.87 8.80 10.80
CA ASP A 195 -4.16 9.25 9.60
C ASP A 195 -4.54 8.39 8.38
N ASP A 196 -5.71 8.62 7.78
CA ASP A 196 -6.06 7.97 6.49
C ASP A 196 -5.37 8.64 5.28
N GLY A 197 -4.57 9.68 5.51
CA GLY A 197 -3.90 10.48 4.50
C GLY A 197 -4.79 11.50 3.78
N TYR A 198 -5.99 11.80 4.30
CA TYR A 198 -6.89 12.82 3.75
C TYR A 198 -6.18 14.16 3.52
N ALA A 199 -5.44 14.65 4.51
CA ALA A 199 -4.74 15.93 4.40
C ALA A 199 -3.70 15.95 3.28
N GLN A 200 -3.02 14.82 3.04
CA GLN A 200 -2.11 14.66 1.93
C GLN A 200 -2.84 14.69 0.58
N ILE A 201 -4.01 14.06 0.49
CA ILE A 201 -4.82 14.08 -0.74
C ILE A 201 -5.32 15.50 -1.03
N ILE A 202 -5.83 16.21 -0.05
CA ILE A 202 -6.25 17.61 -0.23
C ILE A 202 -5.07 18.47 -0.68
N GLU A 203 -3.88 18.27 -0.10
CA GLU A 203 -2.68 18.96 -0.53
C GLU A 203 -2.32 18.70 -1.99
N VAL A 204 -2.28 17.44 -2.43
CA VAL A 204 -2.04 17.08 -3.83
C VAL A 204 -3.11 17.70 -4.72
N TYR A 205 -4.37 17.67 -4.28
CA TYR A 205 -5.49 18.17 -5.06
C TYR A 205 -5.39 19.68 -5.31
N VAL A 206 -5.26 20.46 -4.24
CA VAL A 206 -5.33 21.93 -4.28
C VAL A 206 -4.00 22.59 -4.65
N LEU A 207 -2.86 21.93 -4.40
CA LEU A 207 -1.54 22.49 -4.68
C LEU A 207 -0.87 21.90 -5.93
N GLN A 208 -1.40 20.83 -6.52
CA GLN A 208 -0.79 20.21 -7.70
C GLN A 208 -1.80 19.98 -8.84
N VAL A 209 -2.95 19.35 -8.56
CA VAL A 209 -3.89 18.94 -9.61
C VAL A 209 -4.72 20.11 -10.16
N LEU A 210 -5.48 20.80 -9.31
CA LEU A 210 -6.27 21.97 -9.72
C LEU A 210 -5.38 23.08 -10.32
N PRO A 211 -4.21 23.38 -9.74
CA PRO A 211 -3.18 24.21 -10.35
C PRO A 211 -2.82 23.89 -11.79
N ALA A 212 -2.56 22.61 -12.09
CA ALA A 212 -2.20 22.16 -13.43
C ALA A 212 -3.36 22.30 -14.43
N LEU A 213 -4.60 22.42 -13.94
CA LEU A 213 -5.81 22.70 -14.72
C LEU A 213 -6.13 24.20 -14.82
N GLY A 214 -5.40 25.07 -14.11
CA GLY A 214 -5.71 26.50 -14.02
C GLY A 214 -6.88 26.81 -13.07
N GLU A 215 -7.34 25.85 -12.28
CA GLU A 215 -8.55 25.90 -11.43
C GLU A 215 -8.25 26.43 -10.02
N TRP A 216 -7.51 27.54 -9.93
CA TRP A 216 -7.03 28.11 -8.65
C TRP A 216 -8.13 28.71 -7.79
N GLU A 217 -9.13 29.33 -8.43
CA GLU A 217 -10.29 29.90 -7.75
C GLU A 217 -11.10 28.77 -7.12
N TYR A 218 -11.32 27.68 -7.87
CA TYR A 218 -11.97 26.49 -7.35
C TYR A 218 -11.18 25.86 -6.20
N ALA A 219 -9.85 25.80 -6.27
CA ALA A 219 -9.01 25.30 -5.18
C ALA A 219 -9.16 26.16 -3.89
N THR A 220 -9.29 27.47 -4.07
CA THR A 220 -9.49 28.42 -2.97
C THR A 220 -10.87 28.27 -2.34
N GLU A 221 -11.91 28.19 -3.17
CA GLU A 221 -13.29 27.96 -2.75
C GLU A 221 -13.43 26.62 -2.03
N PHE A 222 -12.86 25.55 -2.59
CA PHE A 222 -12.83 24.23 -1.98
C PHE A 222 -12.26 24.27 -0.56
N LEU A 223 -11.10 24.94 -0.36
CA LEU A 223 -10.51 25.09 0.97
C LEU A 223 -11.36 25.94 1.91
N ALA A 224 -12.12 26.92 1.42
CA ALA A 224 -13.00 27.74 2.26
C ALA A 224 -14.15 26.92 2.87
N TYR A 225 -14.64 25.91 2.14
CA TYR A 225 -15.72 25.04 2.59
C TYR A 225 -15.25 23.73 3.24
N GLU A 226 -13.95 23.45 3.25
CA GLU A 226 -13.40 22.23 3.84
C GLU A 226 -13.49 22.25 5.38
N GLN A 227 -14.07 21.20 5.97
CA GLN A 227 -14.39 21.08 7.39
C GLN A 227 -13.50 20.09 8.14
N GLU A 228 -12.80 19.17 7.46
CA GLU A 228 -11.99 18.14 8.10
C GLU A 228 -10.55 18.58 8.39
N LEU A 229 -9.98 19.46 7.58
CA LEU A 229 -8.70 20.08 7.90
C LEU A 229 -8.82 21.04 9.09
N SER A 230 -7.76 21.12 9.91
CA SER A 230 -7.67 22.18 10.90
C SER A 230 -7.55 23.54 10.20
N GLU A 231 -8.03 24.60 10.86
CA GLU A 231 -7.99 25.95 10.31
C GLU A 231 -6.56 26.37 9.91
N ALA A 232 -5.57 26.05 10.76
CA ALA A 232 -4.16 26.28 10.45
C ALA A 232 -3.70 25.53 9.19
N ALA A 233 -4.12 24.27 9.01
CA ALA A 233 -3.78 23.46 7.83
C ALA A 233 -4.43 24.01 6.54
N ARG A 234 -5.64 24.57 6.64
CA ARG A 234 -6.29 25.26 5.51
C ARG A 234 -5.56 26.55 5.17
N GLN A 235 -5.26 27.38 6.18
CA GLN A 235 -4.58 28.67 5.98
C GLN A 235 -3.21 28.51 5.32
N VAL A 236 -2.41 27.53 5.75
CA VAL A 236 -1.10 27.22 5.11
C VAL A 236 -1.27 26.90 3.63
N ARG A 237 -2.29 26.09 3.27
CA ARG A 237 -2.55 25.72 1.87
C ARG A 237 -3.11 26.89 1.06
N SER A 238 -3.98 27.71 1.62
CA SER A 238 -4.48 28.93 0.97
C SER A 238 -3.34 29.91 0.65
N ILE A 239 -2.40 30.11 1.58
CA ILE A 239 -1.20 30.92 1.34
C ILE A 239 -0.36 30.31 0.21
N ALA A 240 -0.19 28.98 0.20
CA ALA A 240 0.56 28.29 -0.84
C ALA A 240 -0.08 28.45 -2.24
N ILE A 241 -1.41 28.38 -2.34
CA ILE A 241 -2.16 28.65 -3.59
C ILE A 241 -1.87 30.07 -4.08
N LEU A 242 -2.00 31.07 -3.19
CA LEU A 242 -1.75 32.47 -3.56
C LEU A 242 -0.30 32.72 -4.00
N SER A 243 0.66 31.98 -3.43
CA SER A 243 2.08 32.10 -3.80
C SER A 243 2.44 31.42 -5.12
N THR A 244 1.65 30.44 -5.54
CA THR A 244 1.85 29.68 -6.78
C THR A 244 1.01 30.21 -7.93
N TYR A 245 0.03 31.07 -7.64
CA TYR A 245 -0.70 31.84 -8.63
C TYR A 245 0.28 32.67 -9.46
N PRO A 246 0.53 32.34 -10.74
CA PRO A 246 1.15 33.31 -11.62
C PRO A 246 0.15 34.44 -11.70
N ALA A 247 0.48 35.60 -11.13
CA ALA A 247 -0.36 36.76 -11.22
C ALA A 247 -0.59 37.02 -12.71
N LEU A 248 -1.76 36.63 -13.23
CA LEU A 248 -2.38 37.20 -14.41
C LEU A 248 -2.77 38.63 -14.02
N ILE A 249 -1.76 39.44 -13.67
CA ILE A 249 -1.89 40.88 -13.72
C ILE A 249 -1.86 41.15 -15.22
N PRO A 250 -2.97 41.58 -15.84
CA PRO A 250 -2.87 42.15 -17.17
C PRO A 250 -1.88 43.31 -17.03
N THR A 251 -0.76 43.22 -17.74
CA THR A 251 0.11 44.38 -17.88
C THR A 251 -0.76 45.48 -18.51
N PRO A 252 -0.89 46.65 -17.87
CA PRO A 252 -1.64 47.74 -18.47
C PRO A 252 -1.02 48.10 -19.83
N PRO A 253 -1.85 48.51 -20.80
CA PRO A 253 -1.45 48.68 -22.20
C PRO A 253 -0.33 49.70 -22.43
#